data_AF-A0A7J9NV45-F1
#
_entry.id   AF-A0A7J9NV45-F1
#
_cell.length_a   1.000
_cell.length_b   1.000
_cell.length_c   1.000
_cell.angle_alpha   90.00
_cell.angle_beta   90.00
_cell.angle_gamma   90.00
#
_symmetry.space_group_name_H-M   'P 1'
#
loop_
_entity.id
_entity.type
_entity.pdbx_description
1 polymer ?
#
loop_
_entity_poly.entity_id
_entity_poly.type
_entity_poly.pdbx_seq_one_letter_code
_entity_poly.pdbx_strand_id
1 'polypeptide(L)'
;MKLISKLIICTTIAVLVSTCGCAGVMGPDPQVVSVNSEKTLDGLNTVDEVTVLLKNNGYEGNVNVKAVYNSNKGRTFSERQNVYLDEGASKYITFVFDTEYDEEGTVTVTTD
;
A
#
# COMPACT_ATOMS: atom_id res chain seq x y z
N MET A 1 50.92 53.45 -20.26
CA MET A 1 50.56 53.23 -21.68
C MET A 1 49.55 52.10 -21.75
N LYS A 2 48.59 52.25 -22.67
CA LYS A 2 47.37 51.46 -22.87
C LYS A 2 47.63 50.02 -23.34
N LEU A 3 46.55 49.22 -23.19
CA LEU A 3 46.23 47.92 -23.82
C LEU A 3 46.95 46.74 -23.14
N ILE A 4 46.30 45.63 -22.81
CA ILE A 4 45.60 44.76 -23.74
C ILE A 4 44.50 43.96 -23.01
N SER A 5 43.35 43.90 -23.69
CA SER A 5 42.22 42.99 -23.55
C SER A 5 42.54 41.59 -23.00
N LYS A 6 41.70 41.10 -22.09
CA LYS A 6 41.12 39.75 -22.20
C LYS A 6 39.82 39.69 -21.40
N LEU A 7 38.76 39.82 -22.18
CA LEU A 7 37.38 39.44 -21.93
C LEU A 7 37.33 38.12 -21.13
N ILE A 8 37.05 38.19 -19.82
CA ILE A 8 36.55 37.03 -19.07
C ILE A 8 35.07 37.32 -18.82
N ILE A 9 34.30 36.74 -19.73
CA ILE A 9 32.87 36.65 -19.74
C ILE A 9 32.43 36.06 -18.39
N CYS A 10 32.01 36.92 -17.46
CA CYS A 10 31.29 36.53 -16.25
C CYS A 10 29.84 36.22 -16.63
N THR A 11 29.61 35.08 -17.30
CA THR A 11 28.24 34.55 -17.44
C THR A 11 27.93 33.71 -16.22
N THR A 12 27.67 34.39 -15.10
CA THR A 12 27.02 33.75 -13.96
C THR A 12 25.55 33.59 -14.33
N ILE A 13 25.21 32.45 -14.94
CA ILE A 13 23.81 32.06 -15.15
C ILE A 13 23.26 31.68 -13.78
N ALA A 14 22.74 32.67 -13.05
CA ALA A 14 21.86 32.41 -11.92
C ALA A 14 20.49 32.01 -12.47
N VAL A 15 20.32 30.72 -12.82
CA VAL A 15 18.99 30.14 -12.99
C VAL A 15 18.42 29.93 -11.59
N LEU A 16 17.69 30.96 -11.15
CA LEU A 16 16.76 30.86 -10.05
C LEU A 16 15.45 30.24 -10.60
N VAL A 17 14.87 29.33 -9.81
CA VAL A 17 13.49 28.81 -9.90
C VAL A 17 13.30 27.78 -11.03
N SER A 18 12.90 26.54 -10.80
CA SER A 18 11.89 26.04 -9.87
C SER A 18 12.29 24.64 -9.40
N THR A 19 12.61 24.49 -8.11
CA THR A 19 12.27 23.20 -7.49
C THR A 19 10.75 23.14 -7.57
N CYS A 20 10.24 22.26 -8.43
CA CYS A 20 8.90 21.74 -8.25
C CYS A 20 8.94 21.11 -6.87
N GLY A 21 8.61 21.91 -5.85
CA GLY A 21 8.19 21.37 -4.59
C GLY A 21 6.94 20.59 -4.90
N CYS A 22 7.11 19.31 -5.26
CA CYS A 22 6.28 18.31 -4.65
C CYS A 22 6.55 18.48 -3.14
N ALA A 23 5.91 19.48 -2.52
CA ALA A 23 5.40 19.29 -1.19
C ALA A 23 4.53 18.05 -1.37
N GLY A 24 5.13 16.88 -1.10
CA GLY A 24 4.53 15.60 -1.38
C GLY A 24 3.12 15.68 -0.83
N VAL A 25 2.13 15.29 -1.64
CA VAL A 25 0.81 15.01 -1.08
C VAL A 25 1.09 13.91 -0.08
N MET A 26 1.21 14.27 1.20
CA MET A 26 1.47 13.32 2.25
C MET A 26 0.16 12.55 2.36
N GLY A 27 0.12 11.39 1.71
CA GLY A 27 -1.03 10.51 1.68
C GLY A 27 -1.05 9.58 2.88
N PRO A 28 -1.99 8.63 2.90
CA PRO A 28 -1.94 7.54 3.87
C PRO A 28 -0.65 6.72 3.70
N ASP A 29 -0.12 6.27 4.84
CA ASP A 29 1.01 5.33 4.92
C ASP A 29 0.54 4.09 5.69
N PRO A 30 -0.23 3.21 5.03
CA PRO A 30 -0.80 2.03 5.65
C PRO A 30 0.26 0.97 5.93
N GLN A 31 0.16 0.35 7.09
CA GLN A 31 0.95 -0.80 7.49
C GLN A 31 0.01 -1.93 7.94
N VAL A 32 0.24 -3.13 7.41
CA VAL A 32 -0.38 -4.35 7.92
C VAL A 32 0.31 -4.74 9.23
N VAL A 33 -0.41 -4.64 10.35
CA VAL A 33 0.10 -4.94 11.69
C VAL A 33 -0.09 -6.41 12.03
N SER A 34 -1.23 -6.97 11.66
CA SER A 34 -1.51 -8.39 11.85
C SER A 34 -2.48 -8.93 10.79
N VAL A 35 -2.37 -10.22 10.55
CA VAL A 35 -3.28 -11.02 9.71
C VAL A 35 -3.64 -12.25 10.52
N ASN A 36 -4.92 -12.44 10.78
CA ASN A 36 -5.47 -13.65 11.39
C ASN A 36 -6.41 -14.31 10.38
N SER A 37 -6.39 -15.64 10.31
CA SER A 37 -7.23 -16.44 9.43
C SER A 37 -7.94 -17.48 10.27
N GLU A 38 -9.27 -17.51 10.16
CA GLU A 38 -10.13 -18.45 10.85
C GLU A 38 -10.96 -19.21 9.82
N LYS A 39 -10.80 -20.53 9.81
CA LYS A 39 -11.54 -21.41 8.91
C LYS A 39 -12.77 -21.94 9.62
N THR A 40 -13.92 -21.80 8.97
CA THR A 40 -15.18 -22.38 9.40
C THR A 40 -15.72 -23.32 8.33
N LEU A 41 -16.44 -24.35 8.76
CA LEU A 41 -17.14 -25.26 7.85
C LEU A 41 -18.54 -24.72 7.60
N ASP A 42 -18.86 -24.44 6.34
CA ASP A 42 -20.21 -24.10 5.90
C ASP A 42 -20.73 -25.18 4.93
N GLY A 43 -21.45 -26.15 5.49
CA GLY A 43 -21.92 -27.32 4.76
C GLY A 43 -20.79 -28.21 4.24
N LEU A 44 -20.64 -28.31 2.92
CA LEU A 44 -19.56 -29.05 2.24
C LEU A 44 -18.39 -28.14 1.81
N ASN A 45 -18.44 -26.85 2.15
CA ASN A 45 -17.40 -25.89 1.81
C ASN A 45 -16.62 -25.46 3.06
N THR A 46 -15.44 -24.88 2.84
CA THR A 46 -14.63 -24.25 3.89
C THR A 46 -14.60 -22.75 3.62
N VAL A 47 -15.08 -21.95 4.57
CA VAL A 47 -14.98 -20.49 4.50
C VAL A 47 -13.76 -20.06 5.31
N ASP A 48 -12.86 -19.31 4.68
CA ASP A 48 -11.70 -18.72 5.35
C ASP A 48 -11.92 -17.23 5.57
N GLU A 49 -12.15 -16.84 6.82
CA GLU A 49 -12.30 -15.46 7.23
C GLU A 49 -10.94 -14.88 7.64
N VAL A 50 -10.46 -13.91 6.85
CA VAL A 50 -9.16 -13.27 7.07
C VAL A 50 -9.37 -11.89 7.66
N THR A 51 -9.06 -11.73 8.94
CA THR A 51 -9.08 -10.45 9.63
C THR A 51 -7.71 -9.78 9.59
N VAL A 52 -7.66 -8.55 9.10
CA VAL A 52 -6.44 -7.75 8.94
C VAL A 52 -6.52 -6.51 9.82
N LEU A 53 -5.50 -6.27 10.63
CA LEU A 53 -5.31 -5.00 11.33
C LEU A 53 -4.41 -4.09 10.50
N LEU A 54 -4.96 -2.97 10.07
CA LEU A 54 -4.23 -1.90 9.40
C LEU A 54 -3.93 -0.79 10.39
N LYS A 55 -2.76 -0.16 10.25
CA LYS A 55 -2.41 1.09 10.93
C LYS A 55 -1.96 2.10 9.91
N ASN A 56 -2.50 3.31 9.97
CA ASN A 56 -2.04 4.42 9.16
C ASN A 56 -0.98 5.21 9.93
N ASN A 57 0.24 5.27 9.41
CA ASN A 57 1.32 6.10 9.97
C ASN A 57 1.47 7.44 9.22
N GLY A 58 0.63 7.67 8.20
CA GLY A 58 0.58 8.89 7.38
C GLY A 58 -0.71 9.66 7.61
N TYR A 59 -1.06 10.53 6.65
CA TYR A 59 -2.26 11.35 6.73
C TYR A 59 -3.52 10.53 6.41
N GLU A 60 -4.68 11.08 6.72
CA GLU A 60 -5.94 10.46 6.36
C GLU A 60 -6.09 10.23 4.85
N GLY A 61 -6.75 9.15 4.47
CA GLY A 61 -7.01 8.85 3.07
C GLY A 61 -7.54 7.46 2.80
N ASN A 62 -7.86 7.21 1.53
CA ASN A 62 -8.27 5.90 1.06
C ASN A 62 -7.05 5.06 0.69
N VAL A 63 -7.05 3.81 1.13
CA VAL A 63 -6.04 2.79 0.84
C VAL A 63 -6.70 1.62 0.13
N ASN A 64 -6.07 1.11 -0.93
CA ASN A 64 -6.50 -0.14 -1.53
C ASN A 64 -5.82 -1.29 -0.82
N VAL A 65 -6.59 -2.24 -0.31
CA VAL A 65 -6.08 -3.40 0.40
C VAL A 65 -6.45 -4.63 -0.39
N LYS A 66 -5.46 -5.45 -0.73
CA LYS A 66 -5.62 -6.68 -1.49
C LYS A 66 -5.24 -7.88 -0.64
N ALA A 67 -6.13 -8.85 -0.53
CA ALA A 67 -5.83 -10.15 0.04
C ALA A 67 -5.77 -11.20 -1.08
N VAL A 68 -4.80 -12.12 -1.00
CA VAL A 68 -4.63 -13.22 -1.94
C VAL A 68 -4.51 -14.52 -1.15
N TYR A 69 -5.44 -15.44 -1.38
CA TYR A 69 -5.37 -16.82 -0.89
C TYR A 69 -4.70 -17.70 -1.95
N ASN A 70 -3.59 -18.33 -1.59
CA ASN A 70 -2.89 -19.30 -2.43
C ASN A 70 -3.09 -20.70 -1.87
N SER A 71 -3.85 -21.51 -2.57
CA SER A 71 -4.14 -22.89 -2.22
C SER A 71 -2.97 -23.81 -2.55
N ASN A 72 -2.72 -24.79 -1.68
CA ASN A 72 -1.77 -25.87 -1.93
C ASN A 72 -2.20 -26.78 -3.10
N LYS A 73 -3.47 -26.71 -3.51
CA LYS A 73 -4.02 -27.40 -4.69
C LYS A 73 -3.80 -26.60 -6.00
N GLY A 74 -3.10 -25.46 -5.94
CA GLY A 74 -2.72 -24.66 -7.11
C GLY A 74 -3.76 -23.62 -7.55
N ARG A 75 -4.81 -23.40 -6.75
CA ARG A 75 -5.80 -22.33 -6.96
C ARG A 75 -5.36 -21.03 -6.29
N THR A 76 -5.76 -19.91 -6.87
CA THR A 76 -5.54 -18.59 -6.27
C THR A 76 -6.84 -17.80 -6.28
N PHE A 77 -7.21 -17.26 -5.12
CA PHE A 77 -8.34 -16.36 -4.95
C PHE A 77 -7.81 -14.99 -4.54
N SER A 78 -8.45 -13.91 -4.97
CA SER A 78 -8.03 -12.56 -4.57
C SER A 78 -9.21 -11.63 -4.40
N GLU A 79 -9.18 -10.86 -3.33
CA GLU A 79 -10.16 -9.83 -3.02
C GLU A 79 -9.48 -8.47 -2.83
N ARG A 80 -10.23 -7.40 -3.08
CA ARG A 80 -9.77 -6.02 -2.88
C ARG A 80 -10.84 -5.22 -2.15
N GLN A 81 -10.42 -4.38 -1.23
CA GLN A 81 -11.27 -3.41 -0.55
C GLN A 81 -10.62 -2.04 -0.58
N ASN A 82 -11.42 -0.99 -0.79
CA ASN A 82 -10.98 0.39 -0.62
C ASN A 82 -11.40 0.86 0.78
N VAL A 83 -10.43 1.26 1.58
CA VAL A 83 -10.62 1.52 3.01
C VAL A 83 -10.14 2.92 3.33
N TYR A 84 -11.05 3.76 3.82
CA TYR A 84 -10.66 5.03 4.42
C TYR A 84 -10.04 4.79 5.80
N LEU A 85 -8.87 5.38 6.02
CA LEU A 85 -8.12 5.38 7.28
C LEU A 85 -7.87 6.83 7.71
N ASP A 86 -8.22 7.16 8.95
CA ASP A 86 -7.84 8.45 9.56
C ASP A 86 -6.32 8.49 9.85
N GLU A 87 -5.78 9.69 10.03
CA GLU A 87 -4.37 9.88 10.44
C GLU A 87 -4.10 9.19 11.79
N GLY A 88 -3.05 8.37 11.83
CA GLY A 88 -2.63 7.66 13.06
C GLY A 88 -3.56 6.52 13.51
N ALA A 89 -4.69 6.29 12.85
CA ALA A 89 -5.69 5.32 13.27
C ALA A 89 -5.30 3.89 12.95
N SER A 90 -5.91 2.94 13.67
CA SER A 90 -5.87 1.53 13.36
C SER A 90 -7.27 1.00 13.08
N LYS A 91 -7.41 0.11 12.10
CA LYS A 91 -8.71 -0.38 11.63
C LYS A 91 -8.63 -1.86 11.28
N TYR A 92 -9.62 -2.61 11.74
CA TYR A 92 -9.83 -3.99 11.31
C TYR A 92 -10.65 -4.03 10.03
N ILE A 93 -10.24 -4.88 9.09
CA ILE A 93 -11.02 -5.25 7.92
C ILE A 93 -11.03 -6.77 7.78
N THR A 94 -12.03 -7.31 7.10
CA THR A 94 -12.22 -8.75 6.92
C THR A 94 -12.39 -9.09 5.46
N PHE A 95 -11.65 -10.08 4.97
CA PHE A 95 -11.86 -10.72 3.67
C PHE A 95 -12.43 -12.11 3.87
N VAL A 96 -13.24 -12.59 2.93
CA VAL A 96 -13.88 -13.91 3.03
C VAL A 96 -13.54 -14.70 1.77
N PHE A 97 -12.94 -15.87 1.94
CA PHE A 97 -12.64 -16.77 0.83
C PHE A 97 -13.45 -18.05 0.95
N ASP A 98 -14.35 -18.27 0.00
CA ASP A 98 -15.06 -19.53 -0.17
C ASP A 98 -14.13 -20.53 -0.86
N THR A 99 -13.67 -21.52 -0.10
CA THR A 99 -12.77 -22.59 -0.55
C THR A 99 -13.46 -23.95 -0.45
N GLU A 100 -12.90 -24.96 -1.12
CA GLU A 100 -13.47 -26.31 -1.01
C GLU A 100 -13.15 -26.96 0.33
N TYR A 101 -13.88 -28.04 0.65
CA TYR A 101 -13.52 -28.92 1.76
C TYR A 101 -12.06 -29.40 1.64
N ASP A 102 -11.33 -29.39 2.77
CA ASP A 102 -9.93 -29.81 2.85
C ASP A 102 -8.99 -28.97 1.96
N GLU A 103 -9.31 -27.68 1.75
CA GLU A 103 -8.45 -26.74 1.05
C GLU A 103 -7.57 -25.95 2.03
N GLU A 104 -6.29 -26.30 2.04
CA GLU A 104 -5.24 -25.60 2.78
C GLU A 104 -4.49 -24.62 1.88
N GLY A 105 -3.96 -23.55 2.47
CA GLY A 105 -3.29 -22.49 1.73
C GLY A 105 -2.66 -21.44 2.62
N THR A 106 -2.17 -20.39 1.98
CA THR A 106 -1.55 -19.24 2.64
C THR A 106 -2.18 -17.95 2.16
N VAL A 107 -2.33 -16.98 3.06
CA VAL A 107 -2.88 -15.68 2.75
C VAL A 107 -1.78 -14.62 2.77
N THR A 108 -1.72 -13.82 1.71
CA THR A 108 -0.87 -12.64 1.62
C THR A 108 -1.72 -11.39 1.48
N VAL A 109 -1.39 -10.34 2.25
CA VAL A 109 -2.10 -9.05 2.21
C VAL A 109 -1.13 -7.95 1.80
N THR A 110 -1.56 -7.11 0.86
CA THR A 110 -0.81 -5.93 0.40
C THR A 110 -1.68 -4.68 0.43
N THR A 111 -1.05 -3.52 0.57
CA THR A 111 -1.69 -2.20 0.58
C THR A 111 -1.05 -1.31 -0.49
N ASP A 112 -1.88 -0.60 -1.25
CA ASP A 112 -1.50 0.25 -2.38
C ASP A 112 -2.14 1.65 -2.28
#